data_AF-A0A813LVQ7-F1
#
_entry.id   AF-A0A813LVQ7-F1
#
_cell.length_a   1.000
_cell.length_b   1.000
_cell.length_c   1.000
_cell.angle_alpha   90.00
_cell.angle_beta   90.00
_cell.angle_gamma   90.00
#
_symmetry.space_group_name_H-M   'P 1'
#
loop_
_entity.id
_entity.type
_entity.pdbx_description
1 polymer ?
#
loop_
_entity_poly.entity_id
_entity_poly.type
_entity_poly.pdbx_seq_one_letter_code
_entity_poly.pdbx_strand_id
1 'polypeptide(L)'
;AATDMEQRLVKAAGAVIQREINHGVVQRTVARLSVLRSRVLSASQRVEAARGDLASAKKGSQDEPTQAAISALSHLMAVLDEAAALSIDAGGGQRVNGLAASGVEAAAPAVPRSATEAAAAAEALFTSITKEAAEAAVAACDKALQACPPISNSPPDPREGLVLGSPRGVGRESVGRFWVEGMTSADSELFNTQVELQAVKKALRDGGAHLGLKGEALTRYLLQLNEKENLLLSKQLRSMAAKDHFEPLLPAAASPTMSMVPMTTTNGSVPPPRPAPDGQPKAFDRESLAEVLTHMIEYEAVPTECAKSLRALSSLAYANARCVGEDDRALPVLLRVLTLHPSEGVVQLTAMRALCNMAYDQAMAMKRLAHPDVMGGLLLAMAVDAEPKETAARASEALARIVAAEVKPEGESSSSPPAEKLEVPAGSSGALVSLFVAASRGEALAREAVPRLLAQLASNEVMEAKVAAEGFVKAEQECRMASEGAGWLAQAKVLSSSEALLFELPAALVEA
;
A
#
# COMPACT_ATOMS: atom_id res chain seq x y z
N ALA A 1 -30.76 5.84 -2.15
CA ALA A 1 -30.14 5.20 -3.32
C ALA A 1 -28.74 4.66 -3.02
N ALA A 2 -27.76 5.49 -2.67
CA ALA A 2 -26.39 5.03 -2.34
C ALA A 2 -26.35 3.94 -1.25
N THR A 3 -27.13 4.09 -0.18
CA THR A 3 -27.26 3.09 0.89
C THR A 3 -27.89 1.77 0.41
N ASP A 4 -28.85 1.82 -0.52
CA ASP A 4 -29.45 0.60 -1.11
C ASP A 4 -28.44 -0.09 -2.05
N MET A 5 -27.72 0.69 -2.87
CA MET A 5 -26.63 0.20 -3.72
C MET A 5 -25.53 -0.46 -2.86
N GLU A 6 -25.14 0.16 -1.75
CA GLU A 6 -24.19 -0.41 -0.80
C GLU A 6 -24.67 -1.75 -0.25
N GLN A 7 -25.90 -1.82 0.27
CA GLN A 7 -26.47 -3.06 0.82
C GLN A 7 -26.49 -4.17 -0.23
N ARG A 8 -26.77 -3.83 -1.49
CA ARG A 8 -26.75 -4.77 -2.61
C ARG A 8 -25.33 -5.21 -2.98
N LEU A 9 -24.34 -4.31 -3.02
CA LEU A 9 -22.93 -4.65 -3.26
C LEU A 9 -22.40 -5.58 -2.16
N VAL A 10 -22.74 -5.34 -0.90
CA VAL A 10 -22.39 -6.19 0.24
C VAL A 10 -23.05 -7.57 0.10
N LYS A 11 -24.34 -7.62 -0.25
CA LYS A 11 -25.06 -8.89 -0.47
C LYS A 11 -24.49 -9.68 -1.64
N ALA A 12 -24.13 -9.01 -2.74
CA ALA A 12 -23.50 -9.62 -3.91
C ALA A 12 -22.12 -10.18 -3.57
N ALA A 13 -21.27 -9.41 -2.88
CA ALA A 13 -19.97 -9.89 -2.41
C ALA A 13 -20.13 -11.12 -1.49
N GLY A 14 -21.08 -11.10 -0.56
CA GLY A 14 -21.39 -12.24 0.31
C GLY A 14 -21.83 -13.49 -0.46
N ALA A 15 -22.69 -13.34 -1.46
CA ALA A 15 -23.14 -14.45 -2.31
C ALA A 15 -21.99 -15.04 -3.16
N VAL A 16 -21.08 -14.20 -3.65
CA VAL A 16 -19.89 -14.62 -4.41
C VAL A 16 -18.91 -15.38 -3.49
N ILE A 17 -18.68 -14.90 -2.27
CA ILE A 17 -17.80 -15.55 -1.27
C ILE A 17 -18.34 -16.93 -0.85
N GLN A 18 -19.66 -17.08 -0.70
CA GLN A 18 -20.28 -18.35 -0.27
C GLN A 18 -20.16 -19.48 -1.29
N ARG A 19 -20.00 -19.19 -2.59
CA ARG A 19 -19.96 -20.23 -3.62
C ARG A 19 -18.57 -20.85 -3.82
N GLU A 20 -17.48 -20.11 -3.62
CA GLU A 20 -16.09 -20.63 -3.74
C GLU A 20 -15.06 -19.65 -3.16
N ILE A 21 -14.57 -19.89 -1.94
CA ILE A 21 -13.64 -19.00 -1.22
C ILE A 21 -12.25 -18.91 -1.89
N ASN A 22 -11.86 -19.95 -2.64
CA ASN A 22 -10.51 -20.11 -3.18
C ASN A 22 -10.39 -19.81 -4.69
N HIS A 23 -11.45 -19.32 -5.33
CA HIS A 23 -11.42 -19.08 -6.77
C HIS A 23 -10.93 -17.65 -7.07
N GLY A 24 -9.81 -17.51 -7.80
CA GLY A 24 -9.20 -16.20 -8.08
C GLY A 24 -10.10 -15.21 -8.85
N VAL A 25 -11.16 -15.68 -9.52
CA VAL A 25 -12.18 -14.79 -10.11
C VAL A 25 -13.09 -14.20 -9.02
N VAL A 26 -13.48 -14.98 -8.02
CA VAL A 26 -14.30 -14.55 -6.87
C VAL A 26 -13.59 -13.45 -6.11
N GLN A 27 -12.31 -13.64 -5.78
CA GLN A 27 -11.52 -12.65 -5.03
C GLN A 27 -11.34 -11.33 -5.81
N ARG A 28 -11.11 -11.39 -7.13
CA ARG A 28 -11.04 -10.20 -7.99
C ARG A 28 -12.36 -9.45 -8.06
N THR A 29 -13.47 -10.17 -8.16
CA THR A 29 -14.81 -9.56 -8.14
C THR A 29 -15.10 -8.91 -6.80
N VAL A 30 -14.79 -9.56 -5.68
CA VAL A 30 -14.97 -9.01 -4.33
C VAL A 30 -14.10 -7.76 -4.10
N ALA A 31 -12.84 -7.77 -4.55
CA ALA A 31 -11.95 -6.62 -4.46
C ALA A 31 -12.50 -5.42 -5.27
N ARG A 32 -12.97 -5.66 -6.50
CA ARG A 32 -13.60 -4.61 -7.33
C ARG A 32 -14.87 -4.06 -6.69
N LEU A 33 -15.74 -4.92 -6.16
CA LEU A 33 -16.95 -4.51 -5.44
C LEU A 33 -16.63 -3.70 -4.19
N SER A 34 -15.53 -4.02 -3.48
CA SER A 34 -15.10 -3.27 -2.30
C SER A 34 -14.58 -1.86 -2.64
N VAL A 35 -13.79 -1.74 -3.70
CA VAL A 35 -13.34 -0.43 -4.21
C VAL A 35 -14.53 0.41 -4.66
N LEU A 36 -15.46 -0.19 -5.39
CA LEU A 36 -16.67 0.49 -5.84
C LEU A 36 -17.55 0.96 -4.67
N ARG A 37 -17.74 0.12 -3.64
CA ARG A 37 -18.43 0.48 -2.41
C ARG A 37 -17.79 1.69 -1.73
N SER A 38 -16.46 1.70 -1.59
CA SER A 38 -15.74 2.82 -0.98
C SER A 38 -15.96 4.12 -1.76
N ARG A 39 -15.95 4.06 -3.10
CA ARG A 39 -16.22 5.23 -3.96
C ARG A 39 -17.66 5.73 -3.85
N VAL A 40 -18.64 4.83 -3.81
CA VAL A 40 -20.06 5.20 -3.60
C VAL A 40 -20.26 5.87 -2.25
N LEU A 41 -19.65 5.35 -1.18
CA LEU A 41 -19.73 5.93 0.16
C LEU A 41 -19.10 7.33 0.22
N SER A 42 -17.90 7.49 -0.34
CA SER A 42 -17.22 8.80 -0.41
C SER A 42 -18.04 9.82 -1.20
N ALA A 43 -18.56 9.43 -2.37
CA ALA A 43 -19.41 10.30 -3.17
C ALA A 43 -20.72 10.68 -2.43
N SER A 44 -21.32 9.74 -1.70
CA SER A 44 -22.50 10.00 -0.87
C SER A 44 -22.20 11.00 0.25
N GLN A 45 -21.07 10.86 0.93
CA GLN A 45 -20.64 11.80 1.98
C GLN A 45 -20.42 13.22 1.43
N ARG A 46 -19.85 13.35 0.22
CA ARG A 46 -19.70 14.65 -0.46
C ARG A 46 -21.05 15.30 -0.76
N VAL A 47 -22.05 14.53 -1.16
CA VAL A 47 -23.42 15.03 -1.38
C VAL A 47 -24.09 15.45 -0.06
N GLU A 48 -23.88 14.70 1.02
CA GLU A 48 -24.41 15.07 2.35
C GLU A 48 -23.77 16.36 2.88
N ALA A 49 -22.45 16.53 2.73
CA ALA A 49 -21.75 17.75 3.09
C ALA A 49 -22.27 18.96 2.28
N ALA A 50 -22.32 18.84 0.95
CA ALA A 50 -22.82 19.90 0.08
C ALA A 50 -24.28 20.27 0.37
N ARG A 51 -25.11 19.30 0.78
CA ARG A 51 -26.48 19.55 1.26
C ARG A 51 -26.50 20.35 2.56
N GLY A 52 -25.60 20.05 3.50
CA GLY A 52 -25.44 20.80 4.74
C GLY A 52 -25.04 22.26 4.49
N ASP A 53 -24.11 22.48 3.56
CA ASP A 53 -23.65 23.82 3.16
C ASP A 53 -24.77 24.60 2.47
N LEU A 54 -25.52 23.95 1.58
CA LEU A 54 -26.67 24.57 0.89
C LEU A 54 -27.80 24.93 1.87
N ALA A 55 -28.06 24.08 2.86
CA ALA A 55 -29.07 24.35 3.90
C ALA A 55 -28.68 25.52 4.81
N SER A 56 -27.38 25.75 4.99
CA SER A 56 -26.82 26.81 5.84
C SER A 56 -26.61 28.13 5.09
N ALA A 57 -26.67 28.12 3.75
CA ALA A 57 -26.42 29.27 2.92
C ALA A 57 -27.53 30.34 3.04
N LYS A 58 -27.13 31.60 3.27
CA LYS A 58 -28.05 32.74 3.25
C LYS A 58 -28.55 32.97 1.83
N LYS A 59 -29.79 33.47 1.72
CA LYS A 59 -30.56 33.67 0.47
C LYS A 59 -29.88 34.55 -0.61
N GLY A 60 -28.74 35.17 -0.32
CA GLY A 60 -27.97 36.02 -1.23
C GLY A 60 -26.59 35.49 -1.62
N SER A 61 -26.18 34.31 -1.16
CA SER A 61 -24.86 33.72 -1.47
C SER A 61 -24.96 32.23 -1.82
N GLN A 62 -25.96 31.86 -2.64
CA GLN A 62 -26.23 30.45 -2.94
C GLN A 62 -25.43 29.89 -4.12
N ASP A 63 -24.74 30.73 -4.90
CA ASP A 63 -24.08 30.29 -6.14
C ASP A 63 -22.97 29.25 -5.87
N GLU A 64 -22.11 29.52 -4.90
CA GLU A 64 -20.99 28.63 -4.52
C GLU A 64 -21.47 27.28 -3.91
N PRO A 65 -22.36 27.25 -2.90
CA PRO A 65 -22.87 25.98 -2.37
C PRO A 65 -23.73 25.22 -3.38
N THR A 66 -24.42 25.91 -4.30
CA THR A 66 -25.15 25.25 -5.39
C THR A 66 -24.18 24.58 -6.36
N GLN A 67 -23.08 25.24 -6.72
CA GLN A 67 -22.06 24.67 -7.59
C GLN A 67 -21.35 23.46 -6.93
N ALA A 68 -21.08 23.53 -5.63
CA ALA A 68 -20.54 22.41 -4.85
C ALA A 68 -21.50 21.21 -4.84
N ALA A 69 -22.81 21.46 -4.65
CA ALA A 69 -23.83 20.41 -4.69
C ALA A 69 -23.95 19.77 -6.08
N ILE A 70 -23.92 20.56 -7.16
CA ILE A 70 -23.91 20.05 -8.54
C ILE A 70 -22.69 19.16 -8.78
N SER A 71 -21.49 19.61 -8.38
CA SER A 71 -20.26 18.85 -8.54
C SER A 71 -20.30 17.52 -7.77
N ALA A 72 -20.77 17.53 -6.52
CA ALA A 72 -20.93 16.34 -5.71
C ALA A 72 -21.93 15.34 -6.32
N LEU A 73 -23.06 15.83 -6.83
CA LEU A 73 -24.07 15.00 -7.50
C LEU A 73 -23.54 14.41 -8.82
N SER A 74 -22.85 15.20 -9.65
CA SER A 74 -22.21 14.70 -10.87
C SER A 74 -21.18 13.62 -10.59
N HIS A 75 -20.39 13.77 -9.52
CA HIS A 75 -19.42 12.77 -9.11
C HIS A 75 -20.11 11.47 -8.65
N LEU A 76 -21.18 11.58 -7.86
CA LEU A 76 -21.98 10.43 -7.45
C LEU A 76 -22.58 9.71 -8.67
N MET A 77 -23.16 10.43 -9.62
CA MET A 77 -23.71 9.84 -10.85
C MET A 77 -22.65 9.08 -11.65
N ALA A 78 -21.47 9.66 -11.87
CA ALA A 78 -20.39 9.00 -12.59
C ALA A 78 -19.94 7.69 -11.92
N VAL A 79 -19.88 7.65 -10.59
CA VAL A 79 -19.55 6.44 -9.83
C VAL A 79 -20.67 5.38 -9.94
N LEU A 80 -21.94 5.80 -9.97
CA LEU A 80 -23.07 4.90 -10.16
C LEU A 80 -23.14 4.35 -11.59
N ASP A 81 -22.78 5.15 -12.60
CA ASP A 81 -22.69 4.70 -13.99
C ASP A 81 -21.54 3.69 -14.17
N GLU A 82 -20.40 3.91 -13.53
CA GLU A 82 -19.30 2.93 -13.49
C GLU A 82 -19.72 1.63 -12.78
N ALA A 83 -20.49 1.74 -11.69
CA ALA A 83 -21.08 0.59 -11.01
C ALA A 83 -22.03 -0.20 -11.92
N ALA A 84 -22.86 0.49 -12.70
CA ALA A 84 -23.81 -0.12 -13.63
C ALA A 84 -23.10 -0.73 -14.87
N ALA A 85 -22.01 -0.11 -15.32
CA ALA A 85 -21.21 -0.56 -16.45
C ALA A 85 -20.33 -1.78 -16.14
N LEU A 86 -20.16 -2.14 -14.87
CA LEU A 86 -19.55 -3.41 -14.43
C LEU A 86 -20.49 -4.60 -14.73
N SER A 87 -20.73 -4.84 -16.02
CA SER A 87 -21.19 -6.12 -16.53
C SER A 87 -20.11 -7.16 -16.21
N ILE A 88 -20.42 -8.10 -15.31
CA ILE A 88 -19.54 -9.20 -14.97
C ILE A 88 -19.49 -10.13 -16.19
N ASP A 89 -18.47 -9.95 -17.03
CA ASP A 89 -18.19 -10.83 -18.17
C ASP A 89 -17.73 -12.20 -17.64
N ALA A 90 -18.69 -13.11 -17.46
CA ALA A 90 -18.48 -14.43 -16.87
C ALA A 90 -18.10 -15.51 -17.90
N GLY A 91 -17.90 -15.16 -19.18
CA GLY A 91 -17.59 -16.13 -20.22
C GLY A 91 -16.57 -15.58 -21.21
N GLY A 92 -15.39 -16.19 -21.26
CA GLY A 92 -14.30 -15.75 -22.12
C GLY A 92 -14.72 -15.60 -23.59
N GLY A 93 -14.47 -14.41 -24.14
CA GLY A 93 -14.13 -14.23 -25.55
C GLY A 93 -15.30 -14.06 -26.53
N GLN A 94 -15.93 -12.88 -26.55
CA GLN A 94 -16.25 -12.17 -27.80
C GLN A 94 -16.75 -10.76 -27.48
N ARG A 95 -16.04 -9.73 -27.95
CA ARG A 95 -16.58 -8.36 -27.98
C ARG A 95 -17.74 -8.32 -28.97
N VAL A 96 -18.97 -8.29 -28.47
CA VAL A 96 -20.14 -7.93 -29.27
C VAL A 96 -20.21 -6.41 -29.33
N ASN A 97 -19.63 -5.82 -30.37
CA ASN A 97 -20.00 -4.47 -30.79
C ASN A 97 -21.39 -4.57 -31.41
N GLY A 98 -22.42 -4.15 -30.68
CA GLY A 98 -23.75 -3.99 -31.25
C GLY A 98 -24.86 -4.15 -30.22
N LEU A 99 -25.16 -3.08 -29.48
CA LEU A 99 -26.47 -2.80 -28.90
C LEU A 99 -26.50 -1.32 -28.48
N ALA A 100 -26.51 -0.45 -29.48
CA ALA A 100 -26.90 0.95 -29.33
C ALA A 100 -27.88 1.27 -30.45
N ALA A 101 -29.14 0.83 -30.27
CA ALA A 101 -30.35 1.39 -30.87
C ALA A 101 -31.54 0.44 -30.65
N SER A 102 -32.25 0.58 -29.54
CA SER A 102 -33.68 0.26 -29.50
C SER A 102 -34.36 1.32 -28.65
N GLY A 103 -35.29 2.04 -29.28
CA GLY A 103 -35.79 3.32 -28.83
C GLY A 103 -36.60 3.27 -27.53
N VAL A 104 -36.33 4.29 -26.72
CA VAL A 104 -37.34 4.91 -25.86
C VAL A 104 -37.38 6.37 -26.29
N GLU A 105 -38.38 6.72 -27.09
CA GLU A 105 -38.71 8.10 -27.40
C GLU A 105 -39.30 8.72 -26.11
N ALA A 106 -38.42 9.12 -25.19
CA ALA A 106 -38.81 9.87 -24.00
C ALA A 106 -39.09 11.31 -24.42
N ALA A 107 -40.35 11.73 -24.25
CA ALA A 107 -40.77 13.11 -24.43
C ALA A 107 -39.83 14.06 -23.66
N ALA A 108 -39.34 15.11 -24.32
CA ALA A 108 -38.48 16.10 -23.71
C ALA A 108 -39.11 16.65 -22.41
N PRO A 109 -38.40 16.61 -21.27
CA PRO A 109 -38.96 17.13 -20.02
C PRO A 109 -39.14 18.65 -20.14
N ALA A 110 -40.31 19.13 -19.71
CA ALA A 110 -40.58 20.56 -19.65
C ALA A 110 -39.53 21.27 -18.80
N VAL A 111 -39.03 22.41 -19.27
CA VAL A 111 -38.05 23.25 -18.54
C VAL A 111 -38.67 23.66 -17.20
N PRO A 112 -38.07 23.31 -16.05
CA PRO A 112 -38.61 23.65 -14.73
C PRO A 112 -38.62 25.17 -14.55
N ARG A 113 -39.74 25.72 -14.05
CA ARG A 113 -39.98 27.17 -13.93
C ARG A 113 -39.55 27.75 -12.58
N SER A 114 -39.10 26.90 -11.65
CA SER A 114 -38.65 27.31 -10.32
C SER A 114 -37.59 26.36 -9.77
N ALA A 115 -36.81 26.84 -8.79
CA ALA A 115 -35.81 26.04 -8.09
C ALA A 115 -36.42 24.82 -7.38
N THR A 116 -37.66 24.93 -6.90
CA THR A 116 -38.42 23.84 -6.28
C THR A 116 -38.86 22.79 -7.31
N GLU A 117 -39.29 23.20 -8.50
CA GLU A 117 -39.59 22.28 -9.60
C GLU A 117 -38.33 21.61 -10.15
N ALA A 118 -37.21 22.33 -10.21
CA ALA A 118 -35.91 21.78 -10.61
C ALA A 118 -35.43 20.73 -9.60
N ALA A 119 -35.58 20.99 -8.29
CA ALA A 119 -35.26 20.04 -7.24
C ALA A 119 -36.14 18.78 -7.30
N ALA A 120 -37.46 18.96 -7.48
CA ALA A 120 -38.40 17.84 -7.61
C ALA A 120 -38.19 17.02 -8.89
N ALA A 121 -37.88 17.67 -10.01
CA ALA A 121 -37.55 17.00 -11.27
C ALA A 121 -36.22 16.25 -11.18
N ALA A 122 -35.21 16.83 -10.52
CA ALA A 122 -33.94 16.16 -10.25
C ALA A 122 -34.14 14.95 -9.33
N GLU A 123 -34.98 15.05 -8.29
CA GLU A 123 -35.30 13.94 -7.39
C GLU A 123 -36.07 12.81 -8.10
N ALA A 124 -37.04 13.15 -8.97
CA ALA A 124 -37.78 12.17 -9.77
C ALA A 124 -36.88 11.46 -10.79
N LEU A 125 -36.01 12.21 -11.49
CA LEU A 125 -35.09 11.69 -12.49
C LEU A 125 -33.99 10.83 -11.83
N PHE A 126 -33.50 11.25 -10.66
CA PHE A 126 -32.58 10.46 -9.83
C PHE A 126 -33.22 9.16 -9.33
N THR A 127 -34.49 9.19 -8.92
CA THR A 127 -35.23 7.99 -8.49
C THR A 127 -35.45 7.01 -9.66
N SER A 128 -35.71 7.52 -10.87
CA SER A 128 -35.86 6.71 -12.08
C SER A 128 -34.55 6.03 -12.50
N ILE A 129 -33.46 6.80 -12.60
CA ILE A 129 -32.14 6.29 -13.00
C ILE A 129 -31.63 5.25 -12.00
N THR A 130 -31.77 5.53 -10.70
CA THR A 130 -31.29 4.60 -9.66
C THR A 130 -32.10 3.31 -9.61
N LYS A 131 -33.40 3.35 -9.91
CA LYS A 131 -34.23 2.14 -10.04
C LYS A 131 -33.82 1.29 -11.24
N GLU A 132 -33.66 1.90 -12.42
CA GLU A 132 -33.28 1.19 -13.65
C GLU A 132 -31.86 0.60 -13.57
N ALA A 133 -30.89 1.37 -13.07
CA ALA A 133 -29.52 0.88 -12.86
C ALA A 133 -29.47 -0.29 -11.86
N ALA A 134 -30.29 -0.22 -10.80
CA ALA A 134 -30.36 -1.28 -9.79
C ALA A 134 -31.07 -2.55 -10.30
N GLU A 135 -32.09 -2.42 -11.15
CA GLU A 135 -32.75 -3.55 -11.83
C GLU A 135 -31.80 -4.19 -12.86
N ALA A 136 -31.05 -3.40 -13.61
CA ALA A 136 -30.06 -3.89 -14.58
C ALA A 136 -28.90 -4.65 -13.91
N ALA A 137 -28.40 -4.15 -12.78
CA ALA A 137 -27.35 -4.82 -12.01
C ALA A 137 -27.82 -6.18 -11.44
N VAL A 138 -29.06 -6.25 -10.94
CA VAL A 138 -29.66 -7.51 -10.45
C VAL A 138 -29.82 -8.51 -11.59
N ALA A 139 -30.33 -8.08 -12.75
CA ALA A 139 -30.46 -8.93 -13.92
C ALA A 139 -29.10 -9.46 -14.42
N ALA A 140 -28.05 -8.64 -14.38
CA ALA A 140 -26.69 -9.05 -14.72
C ALA A 140 -26.14 -10.10 -13.74
N CYS A 141 -26.37 -9.93 -12.43
CA CYS A 141 -26.01 -10.91 -11.42
C CYS A 141 -26.75 -12.24 -11.59
N ASP A 142 -28.07 -12.22 -11.79
CA ASP A 142 -28.87 -13.44 -12.00
C ASP A 142 -28.46 -14.19 -13.27
N LYS A 143 -28.14 -13.46 -14.34
CA LYS A 143 -27.65 -14.04 -15.59
C LYS A 143 -26.27 -14.70 -15.42
N ALA A 144 -25.36 -14.08 -14.66
CA ALA A 144 -24.07 -14.68 -14.33
C ALA A 144 -24.23 -15.94 -13.44
N LEU A 145 -25.22 -15.95 -12.54
CA LEU A 145 -25.53 -17.09 -11.68
C LEU A 145 -26.14 -18.28 -12.44
N GLN A 146 -26.92 -18.02 -13.50
CA GLN A 146 -27.53 -19.06 -14.37
C GLN A 146 -26.55 -19.63 -15.40
N ALA A 147 -25.51 -18.88 -15.78
CA ALA A 147 -24.49 -19.32 -16.75
C ALA A 147 -23.47 -20.34 -16.17
N CYS A 148 -23.49 -20.58 -14.86
CA CYS A 148 -22.64 -21.58 -14.21
C CYS A 148 -23.28 -22.98 -14.33
N PRO A 149 -22.64 -23.96 -14.99
CA PRO A 149 -23.21 -25.30 -15.11
C PRO A 149 -23.32 -26.00 -13.75
N PRO A 150 -24.40 -26.78 -13.49
CA PRO A 150 -24.51 -27.55 -12.26
C PRO A 150 -23.45 -28.65 -12.21
N ILE A 151 -22.72 -28.73 -11.09
CA ILE A 151 -21.72 -29.78 -10.86
C ILE A 151 -22.46 -31.11 -10.66
N SER A 152 -22.19 -32.08 -11.55
CA SER A 152 -22.64 -33.46 -11.39
C SER A 152 -21.89 -34.10 -10.21
N ASN A 153 -22.62 -34.38 -9.14
CA ASN A 153 -22.13 -35.18 -8.01
C ASN A 153 -22.14 -36.67 -8.40
N SER A 154 -21.22 -37.07 -9.28
CA SER A 154 -20.95 -38.49 -9.53
C SER A 154 -19.63 -38.85 -8.82
N PRO A 155 -19.62 -39.83 -7.89
CA PRO A 155 -18.39 -40.28 -7.25
C PRO A 155 -17.45 -40.96 -8.28
N PRO A 156 -16.13 -40.81 -8.14
CA PRO A 156 -15.18 -41.40 -9.10
C PRO A 156 -15.12 -42.93 -8.97
N ASP A 157 -15.18 -43.60 -10.11
CA ASP A 157 -15.07 -45.06 -10.27
C ASP A 157 -13.62 -45.53 -10.02
N PRO A 158 -13.34 -46.44 -9.08
CA PRO A 158 -11.99 -46.79 -8.65
C PRO A 158 -11.38 -47.94 -9.48
N ARG A 159 -11.49 -47.89 -10.81
CA ARG A 159 -10.88 -48.91 -11.69
C ARG A 159 -10.42 -48.30 -13.01
N GLU A 160 -9.16 -47.87 -13.05
CA GLU A 160 -8.30 -48.07 -14.22
C GLU A 160 -6.84 -47.82 -13.85
N GLY A 161 -6.00 -48.83 -14.08
CA GLY A 161 -4.56 -48.81 -13.81
C GLY A 161 -3.74 -48.78 -15.10
N LEU A 162 -2.46 -48.40 -14.92
CA LEU A 162 -1.27 -48.90 -15.62
C LEU A 162 -1.35 -49.06 -17.16
N VAL A 163 -0.78 -48.09 -17.90
CA VAL A 163 0.02 -48.36 -19.14
C VAL A 163 1.13 -47.30 -19.31
N LEU A 164 2.34 -47.77 -19.63
CA LEU A 164 3.56 -47.04 -20.01
C LEU A 164 3.49 -46.46 -21.45
N GLY A 165 4.09 -45.29 -21.70
CA GLY A 165 4.47 -44.84 -23.05
C GLY A 165 4.77 -43.33 -23.20
N SER A 166 5.98 -43.00 -23.63
CA SER A 166 6.57 -41.65 -23.85
C SER A 166 5.95 -40.83 -25.02
N PRO A 167 6.60 -39.75 -25.52
CA PRO A 167 6.41 -38.36 -25.11
C PRO A 167 5.94 -37.45 -26.27
N ARG A 168 5.12 -36.43 -26.01
CA ARG A 168 5.01 -35.16 -26.80
C ARG A 168 3.87 -34.32 -26.25
N GLY A 169 4.14 -33.04 -26.00
CA GLY A 169 3.10 -32.08 -25.64
C GLY A 169 3.69 -30.75 -25.24
N VAL A 170 3.99 -29.94 -26.25
CA VAL A 170 4.35 -28.52 -26.11
C VAL A 170 3.19 -27.80 -25.43
N GLY A 171 3.36 -27.46 -24.15
CA GLY A 171 2.44 -26.62 -23.40
C GLY A 171 2.92 -25.19 -23.39
N ARG A 172 2.27 -24.33 -24.19
CA ARG A 172 2.26 -22.88 -23.97
C ARG A 172 1.71 -22.61 -22.57
N GLU A 173 2.52 -22.10 -21.66
CA GLU A 173 2.00 -21.38 -20.50
C GLU A 173 2.25 -19.89 -20.69
N SER A 174 1.12 -19.20 -20.80
CA SER A 174 1.04 -17.76 -20.94
C SER A 174 1.05 -17.15 -19.55
N VAL A 175 2.01 -16.25 -19.37
CA VAL A 175 2.16 -15.28 -18.30
C VAL A 175 0.86 -14.51 -18.07
N GLY A 176 0.48 -14.35 -16.80
CA GLY A 176 -0.51 -13.36 -16.39
C GLY A 176 -1.30 -13.74 -15.15
N ARG A 177 -0.74 -13.56 -13.95
CA ARG A 177 -1.43 -13.83 -12.67
C ARG A 177 -0.65 -13.21 -11.49
N PHE A 178 -1.23 -12.28 -10.72
CA PHE A 178 -1.33 -12.29 -9.23
C PHE A 178 -1.51 -10.93 -8.57
N TRP A 179 -2.57 -10.80 -7.77
CA TRP A 179 -2.61 -9.92 -6.60
C TRP A 179 -3.13 -10.62 -5.33
N VAL A 180 -3.36 -11.95 -5.35
CA VAL A 180 -3.94 -12.65 -4.18
C VAL A 180 -3.34 -14.04 -3.90
N GLU A 181 -2.63 -14.68 -4.83
CA GLU A 181 -2.33 -16.11 -4.70
C GLU A 181 -0.96 -16.34 -4.00
N GLY A 182 -0.58 -15.47 -3.06
CA GLY A 182 0.60 -15.63 -2.19
C GLY A 182 0.28 -15.73 -0.70
N MET A 183 -0.95 -15.39 -0.27
CA MET A 183 -1.35 -15.60 1.12
C MET A 183 -1.62 -17.08 1.32
N THR A 184 -0.80 -17.72 2.14
CA THR A 184 -1.14 -19.05 2.63
C THR A 184 -2.46 -18.96 3.41
N SER A 185 -3.22 -20.06 3.51
CA SER A 185 -4.43 -20.09 4.34
C SER A 185 -4.17 -19.52 5.76
N ALA A 186 -2.95 -19.69 6.27
CA ALA A 186 -2.52 -19.16 7.56
C ALA A 186 -2.43 -17.62 7.59
N ASP A 187 -1.96 -16.98 6.51
CA ASP A 187 -1.83 -15.52 6.44
C ASP A 187 -3.20 -14.83 6.38
N SER A 188 -4.17 -15.44 5.66
CA SER A 188 -5.56 -14.96 5.63
C SER A 188 -6.26 -15.11 6.99
N GLU A 189 -6.03 -16.23 7.69
CA GLU A 189 -6.57 -16.44 9.04
C GLU A 189 -5.99 -15.44 10.07
N LEU A 190 -4.69 -15.14 9.98
CA LEU A 190 -4.03 -14.17 10.85
C LEU A 190 -4.62 -12.78 10.65
N PHE A 191 -4.75 -12.35 9.40
CA PHE A 191 -5.34 -11.05 9.06
C PHE A 191 -6.77 -10.91 9.60
N ASN A 192 -7.63 -11.91 9.38
CA ASN A 192 -9.01 -11.88 9.88
C ASN A 192 -9.05 -11.81 11.41
N THR A 193 -8.17 -12.54 12.10
CA THR A 193 -8.07 -12.53 13.56
C THR A 193 -7.65 -11.14 14.07
N GLN A 194 -6.73 -10.46 13.38
CA GLN A 194 -6.29 -9.11 13.73
C GLN A 194 -7.37 -8.05 13.55
N VAL A 195 -8.13 -8.12 12.45
CA VAL A 195 -9.27 -7.22 12.20
C VAL A 195 -10.34 -7.40 13.28
N GLU A 196 -10.66 -8.64 13.64
CA GLU A 196 -11.63 -8.95 14.70
C GLU A 196 -11.13 -8.47 16.09
N LEU A 197 -9.84 -8.65 16.38
CA LEU A 197 -9.19 -8.12 17.59
C LEU A 197 -9.38 -6.60 17.73
N GLN A 198 -9.16 -5.85 16.65
CA GLN A 198 -9.32 -4.40 16.66
C GLN A 198 -10.79 -4.00 16.89
N ALA A 199 -11.73 -4.70 16.27
CA ALA A 199 -13.16 -4.47 16.48
C ALA A 199 -13.59 -4.74 17.93
N VAL A 200 -13.09 -5.81 18.55
CA VAL A 200 -13.35 -6.16 19.96
C VAL A 200 -12.73 -5.16 20.91
N LYS A 201 -11.47 -4.76 20.69
CA LYS A 201 -10.78 -3.73 21.49
C LYS A 201 -11.53 -2.39 21.44
N LYS A 202 -12.01 -2.00 20.26
CA LYS A 202 -12.85 -0.81 20.10
C LYS A 202 -14.16 -0.94 20.88
N ALA A 203 -14.89 -2.04 20.72
CA ALA A 203 -16.13 -2.26 21.45
C ALA A 203 -15.95 -2.25 22.97
N LEU A 204 -14.84 -2.76 23.50
CA LEU A 204 -14.52 -2.68 24.94
C LEU A 204 -14.24 -1.24 25.40
N ARG A 205 -13.49 -0.45 24.62
CA ARG A 205 -13.25 0.97 24.92
C ARG A 205 -14.54 1.78 24.95
N ASP A 206 -15.43 1.52 24.00
CA ASP A 206 -16.68 2.25 23.83
C ASP A 206 -17.82 1.74 24.75
N GLY A 207 -17.57 0.69 25.56
CA GLY A 207 -18.62 0.01 26.33
C GLY A 207 -19.71 -0.65 25.46
N GLY A 208 -19.41 -0.89 24.19
CA GLY A 208 -20.30 -1.45 23.17
C GLY A 208 -20.44 -2.98 23.22
N ALA A 209 -21.26 -3.52 22.31
CA ALA A 209 -21.31 -4.94 22.03
C ALA A 209 -20.52 -5.28 20.76
N HIS A 210 -19.92 -6.47 20.74
CA HIS A 210 -19.43 -7.10 19.52
C HIS A 210 -20.00 -8.51 19.44
N LEU A 211 -20.66 -8.87 18.32
CA LEU A 211 -21.36 -10.15 18.14
C LEU A 211 -22.36 -10.47 19.28
N GLY A 212 -23.00 -9.43 19.84
CA GLY A 212 -23.92 -9.57 20.97
C GLY A 212 -23.26 -9.77 22.34
N LEU A 213 -21.93 -9.88 22.42
CA LEU A 213 -21.17 -9.98 23.66
C LEU A 213 -20.87 -8.59 24.24
N LYS A 214 -21.01 -8.44 25.56
CA LYS A 214 -20.65 -7.21 26.32
C LYS A 214 -19.91 -7.58 27.61
N GLY A 215 -19.22 -6.61 28.20
CA GLY A 215 -18.60 -6.73 29.54
C GLY A 215 -17.58 -7.87 29.64
N GLU A 216 -17.71 -8.71 30.68
CA GLU A 216 -16.79 -9.83 30.92
C GLU A 216 -16.77 -10.84 29.78
N ALA A 217 -17.91 -11.12 29.13
CA ALA A 217 -17.97 -12.08 28.04
C ALA A 217 -17.14 -11.60 26.83
N LEU A 218 -17.21 -10.30 26.54
CA LEU A 218 -16.41 -9.66 25.50
C LEU A 218 -14.91 -9.64 25.87
N THR A 219 -14.59 -9.45 27.15
CA THR A 219 -13.21 -9.51 27.67
C THR A 219 -12.62 -10.91 27.54
N ARG A 220 -13.38 -11.96 27.85
CA ARG A 220 -12.95 -13.36 27.64
C ARG A 220 -12.75 -13.67 26.15
N TYR A 221 -13.63 -13.15 25.30
CA TYR A 221 -13.50 -13.31 23.85
C TYR A 221 -12.23 -12.62 23.30
N LEU A 222 -11.89 -11.43 23.82
CA LEU A 222 -10.62 -10.76 23.50
C LEU A 222 -9.41 -11.65 23.82
N LEU A 223 -9.40 -12.30 25.00
CA LEU A 223 -8.31 -13.21 25.39
C LEU A 223 -8.20 -14.41 24.44
N GLN A 224 -9.33 -15.02 24.04
CA GLN A 224 -9.34 -16.12 23.07
C GLN A 224 -8.80 -15.71 21.70
N LEU A 225 -9.12 -14.49 21.23
CA LEU A 225 -8.58 -13.98 19.98
C LEU A 225 -7.07 -13.72 20.06
N ASN A 226 -6.56 -13.21 21.19
CA ASN A 226 -5.11 -13.06 21.41
C ASN A 226 -4.39 -14.43 21.42
N GLU A 227 -4.97 -15.45 22.06
CA GLU A 227 -4.43 -16.81 22.03
C GLU A 227 -4.38 -17.37 20.60
N LYS A 228 -5.45 -17.14 19.82
CA LYS A 228 -5.53 -17.55 18.41
C LYS A 228 -4.48 -16.82 17.56
N GLU A 229 -4.31 -15.51 17.74
CA GLU A 229 -3.28 -14.72 17.05
C GLU A 229 -1.88 -15.27 17.35
N ASN A 230 -1.56 -15.52 18.63
CA ASN A 230 -0.28 -16.07 19.04
C ASN A 230 0.00 -17.46 18.42
N LEU A 231 -1.02 -18.32 18.32
CA LEU A 231 -0.90 -19.61 17.67
C LEU A 231 -0.62 -19.48 16.17
N LEU A 232 -1.26 -18.53 15.49
CA LEU A 232 -1.07 -18.27 14.06
C LEU A 232 0.33 -17.68 13.79
N LEU A 233 0.77 -16.70 14.58
CA LEU A 233 2.13 -16.15 14.52
C LEU A 233 3.18 -17.25 14.76
N SER A 234 2.97 -18.12 15.75
CA SER A 234 3.87 -19.24 16.03
C SER A 234 3.90 -20.29 14.91
N LYS A 235 2.81 -20.46 14.16
CA LYS A 235 2.79 -21.31 12.96
C LYS A 235 3.54 -20.65 11.80
N GLN A 236 3.39 -19.34 11.63
CA GLN A 236 4.06 -18.56 10.59
C GLN A 236 5.58 -18.53 10.81
N LEU A 237 6.04 -18.35 12.06
CA LEU A 237 7.46 -18.41 12.39
C LEU A 237 8.06 -19.81 12.11
N ARG A 238 7.31 -20.87 12.44
CA ARG A 238 7.73 -22.25 12.11
C ARG A 238 7.73 -22.54 10.63
N SER A 239 6.79 -22.02 9.86
CA SER A 239 6.75 -22.20 8.40
C SER A 239 7.90 -21.45 7.72
N MET A 240 8.26 -20.26 8.21
CA MET A 240 9.44 -19.52 7.74
C MET A 240 10.73 -20.28 8.05
N ALA A 241 10.90 -20.78 9.29
CA ALA A 241 12.07 -21.57 9.67
C ALA A 241 12.22 -22.87 8.85
N ALA A 242 11.12 -23.52 8.50
CA ALA A 242 11.13 -24.73 7.67
C ALA A 242 11.49 -24.44 6.20
N LYS A 243 11.20 -23.21 5.70
CA LYS A 243 11.44 -22.82 4.31
C LYS A 243 12.90 -22.42 4.05
N ASP A 244 13.68 -22.19 5.10
CA ASP A 244 15.12 -21.86 5.00
C ASP A 244 16.03 -23.11 4.90
N HIS A 245 15.47 -24.32 4.81
CA HIS A 245 16.25 -25.50 4.41
C HIS A 245 16.55 -25.50 2.90
N PHE A 246 17.67 -24.88 2.57
CA PHE A 246 18.42 -24.85 1.31
C PHE A 246 18.08 -25.96 0.29
N GLU A 247 17.37 -25.58 -0.76
CA GLU A 247 17.42 -26.27 -2.05
C GLU A 247 18.65 -25.74 -2.84
N PRO A 248 19.52 -26.60 -3.42
CA PRO A 248 20.69 -26.13 -4.16
C PRO A 248 20.25 -25.46 -5.47
N LEU A 249 20.47 -24.15 -5.57
CA LEU A 249 20.12 -23.35 -6.74
C LEU A 249 20.89 -23.81 -7.99
N LEU A 250 20.15 -24.33 -8.98
CA LEU A 250 20.62 -24.51 -10.36
C LEU A 250 20.77 -23.16 -11.07
N PRO A 251 21.65 -23.06 -12.09
CA PRO A 251 21.95 -21.80 -12.77
C PRO A 251 20.78 -21.33 -13.65
N ALA A 252 20.32 -20.11 -13.41
CA ALA A 252 19.22 -19.48 -14.13
C ALA A 252 19.63 -19.05 -15.55
N ALA A 253 18.79 -19.39 -16.53
CA ALA A 253 18.90 -18.93 -17.91
C ALA A 253 18.49 -17.45 -18.04
N ALA A 254 19.28 -16.66 -18.77
CA ALA A 254 19.07 -15.24 -19.00
C ALA A 254 17.75 -14.97 -19.75
N SER A 255 16.91 -14.12 -19.18
CA SER A 255 15.70 -13.57 -19.82
C SER A 255 16.01 -12.23 -20.51
N PRO A 256 15.26 -11.86 -21.56
CA PRO A 256 15.55 -10.69 -22.37
C PRO A 256 15.23 -9.37 -21.64
N THR A 257 16.23 -8.51 -21.57
CA THR A 257 16.22 -7.18 -20.96
C THR A 257 15.24 -6.24 -21.70
N MET A 258 14.17 -5.80 -21.03
CA MET A 258 13.41 -4.65 -21.49
C MET A 258 14.14 -3.37 -21.07
N SER A 259 14.46 -2.54 -22.06
CA SER A 259 15.18 -1.27 -21.88
C SER A 259 14.28 -0.25 -21.18
N MET A 260 14.52 -0.03 -19.88
CA MET A 260 13.86 1.01 -19.09
C MET A 260 14.62 2.34 -19.25
N VAL A 261 13.87 3.44 -19.22
CA VAL A 261 14.37 4.82 -19.35
C VAL A 261 15.38 5.10 -18.23
N PRO A 262 16.57 5.67 -18.53
CA PRO A 262 17.59 5.94 -17.52
C PRO A 262 17.08 6.95 -16.50
N MET A 263 16.99 6.47 -15.26
CA MET A 263 16.64 7.23 -14.08
C MET A 263 17.69 8.33 -13.85
N THR A 264 17.30 9.59 -14.03
CA THR A 264 18.21 10.74 -14.06
C THR A 264 18.34 11.32 -12.66
N THR A 265 19.17 10.67 -11.83
CA THR A 265 19.50 11.20 -10.50
C THR A 265 20.25 12.53 -10.61
N THR A 266 19.89 13.48 -9.76
CA THR A 266 20.31 14.88 -9.83
C THR A 266 21.76 15.10 -9.36
N ASN A 267 22.55 15.71 -10.24
CA ASN A 267 23.74 16.57 -10.03
C ASN A 267 24.97 16.09 -9.23
N GLY A 268 24.96 14.92 -8.62
CA GLY A 268 26.19 14.23 -8.23
C GLY A 268 26.51 13.18 -9.29
N SER A 269 27.52 13.40 -10.15
CA SER A 269 28.02 12.32 -11.00
C SER A 269 28.53 11.21 -10.09
N VAL A 270 27.71 10.17 -9.91
CA VAL A 270 28.09 8.98 -9.14
C VAL A 270 29.30 8.40 -9.86
N PRO A 271 30.45 8.24 -9.17
CA PRO A 271 31.63 7.69 -9.81
C PRO A 271 31.27 6.33 -10.42
N PRO A 272 31.72 6.05 -11.66
CA PRO A 272 31.39 4.81 -12.34
C PRO A 272 31.74 3.59 -11.48
N PRO A 273 31.05 2.45 -11.65
CA PRO A 273 31.35 1.25 -10.90
C PRO A 273 32.79 0.81 -11.17
N ARG A 274 33.52 0.44 -10.12
CA ARG A 274 34.87 -0.10 -10.27
C ARG A 274 34.81 -1.43 -11.03
N PRO A 275 35.73 -1.69 -11.99
CA PRO A 275 35.74 -2.95 -12.71
C PRO A 275 35.95 -4.11 -11.73
N ALA A 276 35.16 -5.17 -11.89
CA ALA A 276 35.29 -6.36 -11.07
C ALA A 276 36.67 -7.02 -11.32
N PRO A 277 37.30 -7.63 -10.29
CA PRO A 277 38.52 -8.41 -10.46
C PRO A 277 38.34 -9.51 -11.51
N ASP A 278 39.36 -9.75 -12.33
CA ASP A 278 39.36 -10.85 -13.30
C ASP A 278 39.27 -12.22 -12.59
N GLY A 279 38.45 -13.12 -13.13
CA GLY A 279 38.30 -14.49 -12.64
C GLY A 279 36.97 -14.77 -11.94
N GLN A 280 36.90 -15.90 -11.21
CA GLN A 280 35.72 -16.26 -10.43
C GLN A 280 35.63 -15.40 -9.16
N PRO A 281 34.41 -14.99 -8.72
CA PRO A 281 34.25 -14.24 -7.48
C PRO A 281 34.87 -14.97 -6.28
N LYS A 282 35.65 -14.23 -5.48
CA LYS A 282 36.28 -14.76 -4.27
C LYS A 282 35.21 -15.12 -3.24
N ALA A 283 35.36 -16.25 -2.55
CA ALA A 283 34.51 -16.54 -1.39
C ALA A 283 34.86 -15.60 -0.22
N PHE A 284 33.85 -15.18 0.53
CA PHE A 284 34.00 -14.32 1.72
C PHE A 284 33.20 -14.92 2.89
N ASP A 285 33.65 -14.64 4.10
CA ASP A 285 32.90 -14.98 5.31
C ASP A 285 31.68 -14.05 5.46
N ARG A 286 30.49 -14.66 5.53
CA ARG A 286 29.21 -13.95 5.65
C ARG A 286 28.96 -13.43 7.06
N GLU A 287 29.67 -13.95 8.05
CA GLU A 287 29.57 -13.54 9.46
C GLU A 287 30.53 -12.40 9.80
N SER A 288 31.52 -12.14 8.93
CA SER A 288 32.49 -11.05 9.07
C SER A 288 32.03 -9.79 8.35
N LEU A 289 31.61 -8.76 9.10
CA LEU A 289 31.20 -7.47 8.54
C LEU A 289 32.29 -6.87 7.63
N ALA A 290 33.56 -6.95 8.03
CA ALA A 290 34.67 -6.40 7.26
C ALA A 290 34.83 -7.12 5.90
N GLU A 291 34.70 -8.44 5.86
CA GLU A 291 34.77 -9.20 4.61
C GLU A 291 33.55 -8.96 3.72
N VAL A 292 32.34 -8.88 4.29
CA VAL A 292 31.10 -8.55 3.58
C VAL A 292 31.23 -7.19 2.88
N LEU A 293 31.70 -6.16 3.59
CA LEU A 293 31.88 -4.82 3.03
C LEU A 293 32.99 -4.78 1.99
N THR A 294 34.10 -5.49 2.21
CA THR A 294 35.20 -5.59 1.23
C THR A 294 34.72 -6.24 -0.06
N HIS A 295 33.98 -7.35 0.02
CA HIS A 295 33.42 -8.00 -1.16
C HIS A 295 32.43 -7.11 -1.91
N MET A 296 31.57 -6.40 -1.18
CA MET A 296 30.60 -5.46 -1.77
C MET A 296 31.30 -4.30 -2.50
N ILE A 297 32.43 -3.83 -1.99
CA ILE A 297 33.30 -2.81 -2.58
C ILE A 297 34.00 -3.33 -3.84
N GLU A 298 34.60 -4.53 -3.78
CA GLU A 298 35.36 -5.12 -4.90
C GLU A 298 34.47 -5.53 -6.07
N TYR A 299 33.27 -6.07 -5.78
CA TYR A 299 32.32 -6.56 -6.77
C TYR A 299 31.13 -5.62 -6.97
N GLU A 300 31.29 -4.32 -6.69
CA GLU A 300 30.21 -3.33 -6.79
C GLU A 300 29.65 -3.19 -8.22
N ALA A 301 30.39 -3.60 -9.26
CA ALA A 301 29.91 -3.63 -10.65
C ALA A 301 29.03 -4.84 -10.98
N VAL A 302 28.98 -5.85 -10.12
CA VAL A 302 28.34 -7.15 -10.39
C VAL A 302 27.09 -7.29 -9.51
N PRO A 303 25.87 -7.12 -10.07
CA PRO A 303 24.63 -7.12 -9.30
C PRO A 303 24.43 -8.38 -8.44
N THR A 304 24.77 -9.54 -8.98
CA THR A 304 24.58 -10.83 -8.32
C THR A 304 25.49 -11.01 -7.10
N GLU A 305 26.72 -10.47 -7.15
CA GLU A 305 27.64 -10.47 -6.01
C GLU A 305 27.23 -9.42 -4.97
N CYS A 306 26.79 -8.24 -5.41
CA CYS A 306 26.21 -7.22 -4.53
C CYS A 306 25.02 -7.79 -3.74
N ALA A 307 24.10 -8.49 -4.39
CA ALA A 307 22.95 -9.12 -3.74
C ALA A 307 23.36 -10.18 -2.69
N LYS A 308 24.44 -10.94 -2.94
CA LYS A 308 24.96 -11.92 -1.96
C LYS A 308 25.51 -11.20 -0.72
N SER A 309 26.33 -10.18 -0.90
CA SER A 309 26.90 -9.39 0.21
C SER A 309 25.82 -8.64 0.98
N LEU A 310 24.85 -8.03 0.28
CA LEU A 310 23.72 -7.34 0.93
C LEU A 310 22.84 -8.29 1.74
N ARG A 311 22.67 -9.54 1.28
CA ARG A 311 21.96 -10.56 2.08
C ARG A 311 22.71 -10.89 3.36
N ALA A 312 24.04 -11.05 3.29
CA ALA A 312 24.88 -11.25 4.48
C ALA A 312 24.82 -10.02 5.41
N LEU A 313 24.93 -8.81 4.86
CA LEU A 313 24.82 -7.56 5.60
C LEU A 313 23.46 -7.42 6.30
N SER A 314 22.36 -7.79 5.62
CA SER A 314 21.02 -7.79 6.19
C SER A 314 20.91 -8.78 7.35
N SER A 315 21.52 -9.97 7.24
CA SER A 315 21.60 -10.96 8.31
C SER A 315 22.41 -10.44 9.51
N LEU A 316 23.54 -9.78 9.27
CA LEU A 316 24.34 -9.15 10.32
C LEU A 316 23.59 -8.01 11.00
N ALA A 317 22.89 -7.18 10.24
CA ALA A 317 22.08 -6.08 10.78
C ALA A 317 20.88 -6.59 11.59
N TYR A 318 20.32 -7.75 11.22
CA TYR A 318 19.28 -8.40 12.02
C TYR A 318 19.83 -8.91 13.36
N ALA A 319 21.03 -9.50 13.37
CA ALA A 319 21.67 -10.01 14.58
C ALA A 319 22.19 -8.88 15.49
N ASN A 320 22.75 -7.81 14.91
CA ASN A 320 23.31 -6.68 15.63
C ASN A 320 23.32 -5.41 14.76
N ALA A 321 22.17 -4.74 14.72
CA ALA A 321 21.96 -3.50 13.98
C ALA A 321 23.00 -2.42 14.30
N ARG A 322 23.36 -2.28 15.58
CA ARG A 322 24.33 -1.31 16.07
C ARG A 322 25.73 -1.55 15.52
N CYS A 323 26.22 -2.80 15.57
CA CYS A 323 27.54 -3.17 15.04
C CYS A 323 27.67 -2.84 13.55
N VAL A 324 26.65 -3.15 12.75
CA VAL A 324 26.65 -2.84 11.31
C VAL A 324 26.55 -1.33 11.06
N GLY A 325 25.69 -0.66 11.81
CA GLY A 325 25.43 0.76 11.62
C GLY A 325 26.57 1.69 12.07
N GLU A 326 27.34 1.28 13.09
CA GLU A 326 28.49 2.04 13.59
C GLU A 326 29.73 1.94 12.68
N ASP A 327 29.82 0.97 11.75
CA ASP A 327 30.89 0.95 10.75
C ASP A 327 30.69 2.06 9.71
N ASP A 328 31.67 2.97 9.61
CA ASP A 328 31.60 4.15 8.75
C ASP A 328 31.51 3.86 7.25
N ARG A 329 31.82 2.62 6.84
CA ARG A 329 31.77 2.22 5.43
C ARG A 329 30.42 1.62 5.06
N ALA A 330 29.66 1.07 6.02
CA ALA A 330 28.47 0.27 5.72
C ALA A 330 27.41 1.06 4.93
N LEU A 331 26.99 2.22 5.43
CA LEU A 331 25.98 3.05 4.77
C LEU A 331 26.47 3.64 3.44
N PRO A 332 27.67 4.27 3.34
CA PRO A 332 28.15 4.77 2.06
C PRO A 332 28.23 3.70 0.96
N VAL A 333 28.71 2.49 1.29
CA VAL A 333 28.79 1.40 0.30
C VAL A 333 27.39 0.91 -0.07
N LEU A 334 26.49 0.74 0.90
CA LEU A 334 25.11 0.32 0.63
C LEU A 334 24.39 1.33 -0.28
N LEU A 335 24.46 2.62 0.03
CA LEU A 335 23.84 3.67 -0.79
C LEU A 335 24.45 3.71 -2.19
N ARG A 336 25.78 3.58 -2.30
CA ARG A 336 26.46 3.49 -3.59
C ARG A 336 25.95 2.31 -4.43
N VAL A 337 25.80 1.13 -3.84
CA VAL A 337 25.28 -0.06 -4.53
C VAL A 337 23.84 0.15 -4.99
N LEU A 338 22.98 0.78 -4.17
CA LEU A 338 21.61 1.15 -4.56
C LEU A 338 21.60 2.07 -5.78
N THR A 339 22.52 3.04 -5.83
CA THR A 339 22.61 3.98 -6.95
C THR A 339 23.22 3.36 -8.22
N LEU A 340 24.14 2.41 -8.07
CA LEU A 340 24.74 1.71 -9.21
C LEU A 340 23.77 0.72 -9.87
N HIS A 341 22.84 0.16 -9.10
CA HIS A 341 21.94 -0.91 -9.54
C HIS A 341 20.44 -0.58 -9.31
N PRO A 342 19.92 0.54 -9.86
CA PRO A 342 18.54 0.97 -9.60
C PRO A 342 17.49 0.01 -10.17
N SER A 343 17.83 -0.73 -11.24
CA SER A 343 16.94 -1.69 -11.90
C SER A 343 16.98 -3.11 -11.32
N GLU A 344 17.92 -3.40 -10.42
CA GLU A 344 18.17 -4.75 -9.94
C GLU A 344 17.32 -5.04 -8.69
N GLY A 345 16.09 -5.52 -8.90
CA GLY A 345 15.11 -5.68 -7.83
C GLY A 345 15.60 -6.49 -6.62
N VAL A 346 16.44 -7.51 -6.82
CA VAL A 346 17.01 -8.30 -5.70
C VAL A 346 18.02 -7.48 -4.90
N VAL A 347 18.84 -6.66 -5.56
CA VAL A 347 19.79 -5.74 -4.90
C VAL A 347 19.01 -4.71 -4.09
N GLN A 348 18.01 -4.08 -4.70
CA GLN A 348 17.14 -3.10 -4.03
C GLN A 348 16.46 -3.70 -2.80
N LEU A 349 15.79 -4.85 -2.94
CA LEU A 349 15.09 -5.51 -1.84
C LEU A 349 16.03 -5.90 -0.68
N THR A 350 17.19 -6.49 -0.98
CA THR A 350 18.15 -6.91 0.07
C THR A 350 18.77 -5.72 0.79
N ALA A 351 19.06 -4.63 0.08
CA ALA A 351 19.48 -3.37 0.68
C ALA A 351 18.39 -2.74 1.57
N MET A 352 17.13 -2.73 1.12
CA MET A 352 16.01 -2.24 1.94
C MET A 352 15.83 -3.07 3.21
N ARG A 353 16.01 -4.39 3.14
CA ARG A 353 15.99 -5.26 4.33
C ARG A 353 17.13 -4.92 5.29
N ALA A 354 18.33 -4.67 4.80
CA ALA A 354 19.44 -4.24 5.65
C ALA A 354 19.16 -2.89 6.34
N LEU A 355 18.66 -1.89 5.61
CA LEU A 355 18.25 -0.59 6.17
C LEU A 355 17.13 -0.72 7.20
N CYS A 356 16.10 -1.52 6.91
CA CYS A 356 15.00 -1.78 7.83
C CYS A 356 15.51 -2.45 9.12
N ASN A 357 16.37 -3.47 9.00
CA ASN A 357 16.97 -4.14 10.16
C ASN A 357 17.83 -3.18 11.00
N MET A 358 18.62 -2.31 10.37
CA MET A 358 19.38 -1.28 11.09
C MET A 358 18.46 -0.28 11.82
N ALA A 359 17.30 0.03 11.25
CA ALA A 359 16.33 0.95 11.85
C ALA A 359 15.59 0.41 13.07
N TYR A 360 15.76 -0.88 13.44
CA TYR A 360 15.27 -1.40 14.71
C TYR A 360 16.05 -0.85 15.91
N ASP A 361 17.33 -0.48 15.72
CA ASP A 361 18.10 0.17 16.79
C ASP A 361 17.81 1.68 16.75
N GLN A 362 17.20 2.20 17.82
CA GLN A 362 16.74 3.58 17.89
C GLN A 362 17.91 4.58 17.75
N ALA A 363 19.06 4.28 18.37
CA ALA A 363 20.24 5.14 18.29
C ALA A 363 20.76 5.21 16.86
N MET A 364 20.79 4.06 16.16
CA MET A 364 21.19 3.98 14.77
C MET A 364 20.24 4.72 13.84
N ALA A 365 18.93 4.56 14.06
CA ALA A 365 17.89 5.26 13.32
C ALA A 365 18.11 6.79 13.38
N MET A 366 18.27 7.35 14.58
CA MET A 366 18.42 8.79 14.77
C MET A 366 19.79 9.34 14.39
N LYS A 367 20.87 8.59 14.63
CA LYS A 367 22.24 9.09 14.42
C LYS A 367 22.68 9.01 12.96
N ARG A 368 22.23 8.00 12.22
CA ARG A 368 22.78 7.67 10.90
C ARG A 368 21.72 7.54 9.81
N LEU A 369 20.61 6.87 10.10
CA LEU A 369 19.58 6.63 9.08
C LEU A 369 18.68 7.85 8.84
N ALA A 370 18.57 8.74 9.83
CA ALA A 370 17.90 10.03 9.69
C ALA A 370 18.65 11.02 8.78
N HIS A 371 19.72 10.63 8.10
CA HIS A 371 20.40 11.50 7.15
C HIS A 371 19.56 11.68 5.86
N PRO A 372 19.46 12.91 5.29
CA PRO A 372 18.65 13.16 4.09
C PRO A 372 18.96 12.25 2.90
N ASP A 373 20.22 11.87 2.69
CA ASP A 373 20.59 10.98 1.57
C ASP A 373 20.04 9.55 1.75
N VAL A 374 20.00 9.05 3.00
CA VAL A 374 19.42 7.74 3.32
C VAL A 374 17.90 7.81 3.15
N MET A 375 17.27 8.86 3.69
CA MET A 375 15.83 9.10 3.54
C MET A 375 15.43 9.23 2.06
N GLY A 376 16.27 9.89 1.25
CA GLY A 376 16.08 10.03 -0.19
C GLY A 376 16.11 8.69 -0.92
N GLY A 377 17.09 7.83 -0.59
CA GLY A 377 17.15 6.46 -1.11
C GLY A 377 15.92 5.62 -0.74
N LEU A 378 15.44 5.72 0.50
CA LEU A 378 14.23 5.04 0.95
C LEU A 378 12.97 5.56 0.25
N LEU A 379 12.80 6.87 0.13
CA LEU A 379 11.68 7.48 -0.59
C LEU A 379 11.68 7.07 -2.06
N LEU A 380 12.85 7.02 -2.69
CA LEU A 380 12.99 6.58 -4.06
C LEU A 380 12.55 5.12 -4.20
N ALA A 381 13.06 4.23 -3.34
CA ALA A 381 12.68 2.82 -3.33
C ALA A 381 11.18 2.59 -3.06
N MET A 382 10.52 3.49 -2.29
CA MET A 382 9.06 3.50 -2.16
C MET A 382 8.33 3.97 -3.40
N ALA A 383 8.92 4.94 -4.11
CA ALA A 383 8.28 5.61 -5.23
C ALA A 383 8.40 4.82 -6.53
N VAL A 384 9.48 4.04 -6.70
CA VAL A 384 9.63 3.15 -7.86
C VAL A 384 8.57 2.05 -7.76
N ASP A 385 7.65 2.02 -8.73
CA ASP A 385 6.65 0.95 -8.89
C ASP A 385 7.30 -0.32 -9.49
N ALA A 386 8.48 -0.68 -8.97
CA ALA A 386 9.22 -1.86 -9.38
C ALA A 386 8.62 -3.07 -8.68
N GLU A 387 8.16 -4.03 -9.47
CA GLU A 387 8.07 -5.42 -9.03
C GLU A 387 9.48 -5.86 -8.53
N PRO A 388 9.64 -6.32 -7.28
CA PRO A 388 8.60 -6.69 -6.32
C PRO A 388 8.21 -5.55 -5.37
N LYS A 389 6.91 -5.41 -5.10
CA LYS A 389 6.36 -4.46 -4.11
C LYS A 389 6.85 -4.65 -2.68
N GLU A 390 7.52 -5.76 -2.40
CA GLU A 390 8.26 -5.95 -1.15
C GLU A 390 9.29 -4.85 -0.91
N THR A 391 9.94 -4.32 -1.95
CA THR A 391 10.94 -3.26 -1.83
C THR A 391 10.31 -2.00 -1.24
N ALA A 392 9.20 -1.54 -1.81
CA ALA A 392 8.47 -0.37 -1.33
C ALA A 392 7.93 -0.57 0.10
N ALA A 393 7.44 -1.77 0.42
CA ALA A 393 6.98 -2.10 1.77
C ALA A 393 8.10 -2.08 2.81
N ARG A 394 9.30 -2.58 2.47
CA ARG A 394 10.46 -2.54 3.37
C ARG A 394 11.02 -1.13 3.52
N ALA A 395 11.00 -0.34 2.45
CA ALA A 395 11.41 1.06 2.49
C ALA A 395 10.45 1.90 3.37
N SER A 396 9.14 1.71 3.24
CA SER A 396 8.15 2.40 4.07
C SER A 396 8.21 1.97 5.54
N GLU A 397 8.45 0.69 5.81
CA GLU A 397 8.69 0.17 7.15
C GLU A 397 9.94 0.80 7.78
N ALA A 398 11.06 0.88 7.04
CA ALA A 398 12.28 1.51 7.52
C ALA A 398 12.07 3.00 7.85
N LEU A 399 11.40 3.75 6.97
CA LEU A 399 11.06 5.16 7.23
C LEU A 399 10.17 5.31 8.46
N ALA A 400 9.16 4.46 8.61
CA ALA A 400 8.28 4.50 9.77
C ALA A 400 9.05 4.26 11.09
N ARG A 401 10.01 3.34 11.10
CA ARG A 401 10.87 3.10 12.26
C ARG A 401 11.76 4.29 12.57
N ILE A 402 12.35 4.92 11.56
CA ILE A 402 13.22 6.08 11.75
C ILE A 402 12.42 7.27 12.29
N VAL A 403 11.20 7.50 11.81
CA VAL A 403 10.29 8.53 12.36
C VAL A 403 9.81 8.15 13.77
N ALA A 404 9.45 6.88 14.02
CA ALA A 404 9.05 6.43 15.35
C ALA A 404 10.15 6.63 16.40
N ALA A 405 11.41 6.42 16.01
CA ALA A 405 12.57 6.64 16.86
C ALA A 405 12.72 8.10 17.33
N GLU A 406 12.19 9.06 16.56
CA GLU A 406 12.13 10.48 16.92
C GLU A 406 10.91 10.79 17.81
N VAL A 407 9.72 10.33 17.40
CA VAL A 407 8.44 10.76 18.00
C VAL A 407 8.09 9.99 19.27
N LYS A 408 8.51 8.72 19.38
CA LYS A 408 8.19 7.82 20.50
C LYS A 408 9.45 7.08 20.97
N PRO A 409 10.35 7.75 21.70
CA PRO A 409 11.53 7.07 22.22
C PRO A 409 11.14 5.94 23.17
N GLU A 410 11.78 4.77 23.06
CA GLU A 410 11.39 3.53 23.76
C GLU A 410 11.53 3.59 25.31
N GLY A 411 11.91 4.74 25.86
CA GLY A 411 12.13 4.95 27.30
C GLY A 411 10.90 5.37 28.13
N GLU A 412 9.77 5.71 27.52
CA GLU A 412 8.65 6.30 28.30
C GLU A 412 7.64 5.28 28.87
N SER A 413 7.62 4.03 28.38
CA SER A 413 6.52 3.08 28.66
C SER A 413 6.88 1.89 29.55
N SER A 414 8.13 1.74 30.00
CA SER A 414 8.52 0.64 30.87
C SER A 414 9.24 1.15 32.12
N SER A 415 8.96 0.54 33.27
CA SER A 415 9.55 0.78 34.59
C SER A 415 11.06 0.49 34.68
N SER A 416 11.75 0.51 33.55
CA SER A 416 13.18 0.35 33.44
C SER A 416 13.86 1.63 33.96
N PRO A 417 15.06 1.54 34.55
CA PRO A 417 15.82 2.72 34.95
C PRO A 417 15.93 3.68 33.76
N PRO A 418 15.91 5.01 34.00
CA PRO A 418 15.86 6.02 32.95
C PRO A 418 17.00 5.77 31.97
N ALA A 419 16.65 5.26 30.79
CA ALA A 419 17.58 5.13 29.69
C ALA A 419 18.15 6.54 29.46
N GLU A 420 19.48 6.64 29.45
CA GLU A 420 20.20 7.87 29.16
C GLU A 420 19.52 8.51 27.95
N LYS A 421 18.91 9.69 28.16
CA LYS A 421 18.20 10.40 27.10
C LYS A 421 19.16 10.48 25.94
N LEU A 422 18.84 9.75 24.86
CA LEU A 422 19.62 9.77 23.64
C LEU A 422 19.60 11.21 23.14
N GLU A 423 20.67 11.95 23.46
CA GLU A 423 20.82 13.31 23.01
C GLU A 423 20.85 13.25 21.50
N VAL A 424 19.88 13.93 20.87
CA VAL A 424 19.88 14.15 19.44
C VAL A 424 21.26 14.76 19.12
N PRO A 425 22.07 14.12 18.25
CA PRO A 425 23.42 14.59 17.98
C PRO A 425 23.40 16.08 17.68
N ALA A 426 24.27 16.86 18.34
CA ALA A 426 24.28 18.31 18.15
C ALA A 426 24.36 18.66 16.65
N GLY A 427 23.33 19.33 16.12
CA GLY A 427 23.20 19.67 14.70
C GLY A 427 22.37 18.70 13.85
N SER A 428 21.78 17.66 14.44
CA SER A 428 20.74 16.84 13.79
C SER A 428 19.40 17.56 13.87
N SER A 429 18.76 17.75 12.71
CA SER A 429 17.48 18.44 12.60
C SER A 429 16.26 17.53 12.85
N GLY A 430 16.49 16.23 13.13
CA GLY A 430 15.43 15.23 13.30
C GLY A 430 15.12 14.43 12.02
N ALA A 431 14.44 13.30 12.17
CA ALA A 431 14.10 12.40 11.07
C ALA A 431 13.04 13.00 10.14
N LEU A 432 12.02 13.67 10.68
CA LEU A 432 10.97 14.31 9.88
C LEU A 432 11.52 15.46 9.03
N VAL A 433 12.39 16.29 9.61
CA VAL A 433 13.04 17.38 8.87
C VAL A 433 13.88 16.80 7.73
N SER A 434 14.70 15.79 8.01
CA SER A 434 15.49 15.11 6.99
C SER A 434 14.67 14.43 5.91
N LEU A 435 13.51 13.86 6.25
CA LEU A 435 12.56 13.28 5.29
C LEU A 435 12.07 14.34 4.29
N PHE A 436 11.67 15.52 4.78
CA PHE A 436 11.19 16.60 3.92
C PHE A 436 12.30 17.25 3.11
N VAL A 437 13.50 17.42 3.68
CA VAL A 437 14.68 17.85 2.93
C VAL A 437 15.01 16.86 1.82
N ALA A 438 14.97 15.56 2.11
CA ALA A 438 15.21 14.50 1.13
C ALA A 438 14.18 14.52 0.00
N ALA A 439 12.90 14.65 0.32
CA ALA A 439 11.83 14.78 -0.68
C ALA A 439 12.01 16.04 -1.54
N SER A 440 12.42 17.16 -0.93
CA SER A 440 12.67 18.43 -1.62
C SER A 440 13.82 18.33 -2.61
N ARG A 441 14.89 17.60 -2.25
CA ARG A 441 16.04 17.29 -3.14
C ARG A 441 15.69 16.29 -4.24
N GLY A 442 14.74 15.41 -3.96
CA GLY A 442 14.41 14.26 -4.79
C GLY A 442 13.64 14.60 -6.08
N GLU A 443 13.42 13.54 -6.85
CA GLU A 443 12.58 13.56 -8.05
C GLU A 443 11.09 13.71 -7.70
N ALA A 444 10.26 14.01 -8.70
CA ALA A 444 8.81 14.14 -8.51
C ALA A 444 8.18 12.89 -7.88
N LEU A 445 8.63 11.70 -8.27
CA LEU A 445 8.15 10.42 -7.72
C LEU A 445 8.39 10.30 -6.21
N ALA A 446 9.57 10.72 -5.73
CA ALA A 446 9.88 10.71 -4.30
C ALA A 446 8.94 11.66 -3.52
N ARG A 447 8.64 12.83 -4.09
CA ARG A 447 7.67 13.79 -3.51
C ARG A 447 6.26 13.25 -3.43
N GLU A 448 5.83 12.51 -4.45
CA GLU A 448 4.51 11.85 -4.51
C GLU A 448 4.39 10.65 -3.54
N ALA A 449 5.51 10.09 -3.08
CA ALA A 449 5.50 9.07 -2.03
C ALA A 449 5.23 9.64 -0.63
N VAL A 450 5.59 10.90 -0.38
CA VAL A 450 5.48 11.52 0.96
C VAL A 450 4.03 11.56 1.49
N PRO A 451 3.00 12.00 0.76
CA PRO A 451 1.64 11.99 1.30
C PRO A 451 1.15 10.60 1.69
N ARG A 452 1.51 9.57 0.90
CA ARG A 452 1.16 8.17 1.19
C ARG A 452 1.85 7.70 2.47
N LEU A 453 3.12 8.04 2.64
CA LEU A 453 3.87 7.74 3.86
C LEU A 453 3.28 8.44 5.07
N LEU A 454 3.04 9.76 5.01
CA LEU A 454 2.48 10.50 6.14
C LEU A 454 1.09 9.97 6.54
N ALA A 455 0.22 9.63 5.58
CA ALA A 455 -1.06 9.01 5.85
C ALA A 455 -0.92 7.64 6.53
N GLN A 456 0.05 6.83 6.11
CA GLN A 456 0.39 5.55 6.74
C GLN A 456 0.90 5.75 8.18
N LEU A 457 1.78 6.74 8.42
CA LEU A 457 2.30 7.03 9.75
C LEU A 457 1.21 7.49 10.70
N ALA A 458 0.33 8.38 10.25
CA ALA A 458 -0.81 8.85 11.04
C ALA A 458 -1.80 7.70 11.34
N SER A 459 -2.11 6.88 10.33
CA SER A 459 -3.03 5.72 10.48
C SER A 459 -2.50 4.68 11.46
N ASN A 460 -1.18 4.54 11.57
CA ASN A 460 -0.52 3.63 12.50
C ASN A 460 -0.18 4.30 13.85
N GLU A 461 -0.70 5.51 14.09
CA GLU A 461 -0.44 6.31 15.29
C GLU A 461 1.07 6.54 15.55
N VAL A 462 1.92 6.46 14.52
CA VAL A 462 3.37 6.67 14.66
C VAL A 462 3.68 8.14 14.90
N MET A 463 2.87 9.02 14.31
CA MET A 463 3.11 10.46 14.27
C MET A 463 1.77 11.22 14.24
N GLU A 464 1.70 12.35 14.93
CA GLU A 464 0.56 13.28 14.89
C GLU A 464 0.73 14.31 13.76
N ALA A 465 -0.38 14.81 13.22
CA ALA A 465 -0.37 15.80 12.14
C ALA A 465 0.40 17.08 12.51
N LYS A 466 0.30 17.52 13.77
CA LYS A 466 1.03 18.69 14.28
C LYS A 466 2.55 18.51 14.21
N VAL A 467 3.05 17.35 14.64
CA VAL A 467 4.48 17.03 14.62
C VAL A 467 5.02 17.01 13.18
N ALA A 468 4.23 16.46 12.25
CA ALA A 468 4.55 16.46 10.83
C ALA A 468 4.63 17.89 10.26
N ALA A 469 3.68 18.75 10.59
CA ALA A 469 3.64 20.14 10.15
C ALA A 469 4.84 20.94 10.67
N GLU A 470 5.18 20.81 11.97
CA GLU A 470 6.36 21.44 12.55
C GLU A 470 7.66 20.96 11.87
N GLY A 471 7.77 19.66 11.58
CA GLY A 471 8.91 19.11 10.84
C GLY A 471 9.00 19.66 9.41
N PHE A 472 7.86 19.86 8.75
CA PHE A 472 7.79 20.42 7.40
C PHE A 472 8.24 21.89 7.35
N VAL A 473 7.79 22.71 8.30
CA VAL A 473 8.19 24.11 8.41
C VAL A 473 9.68 24.22 8.76
N LYS A 474 10.18 23.40 9.70
CA LYS A 474 11.61 23.36 10.01
C LYS A 474 12.48 22.95 8.82
N ALA A 475 11.98 22.08 7.95
CA ALA A 475 12.71 21.68 6.74
C ALA A 475 12.96 22.82 5.75
N GLU A 476 12.13 23.87 5.75
CA GLU A 476 12.38 25.08 4.97
C GLU A 476 13.72 25.72 5.38
N GLN A 477 14.00 25.77 6.69
CA GLN A 477 15.20 26.40 7.24
C GLN A 477 16.48 25.62 6.92
N GLU A 478 16.35 24.32 6.64
CA GLU A 478 17.46 23.45 6.23
C GLU A 478 17.69 23.41 4.72
N CYS A 479 16.78 23.98 3.92
CA CYS A 479 16.95 24.13 2.47
C CYS A 479 17.95 25.27 2.19
N ARG A 480 19.22 24.91 1.99
CA ARG A 480 20.33 25.86 1.78
C ARG A 480 20.49 26.27 0.31
N MET A 481 19.98 25.46 -0.61
CA MET A 481 20.07 25.72 -2.05
C MET A 481 18.74 26.19 -2.63
N ALA A 482 18.80 27.07 -3.62
CA ALA A 482 17.59 27.55 -4.32
C ALA A 482 16.77 26.40 -4.94
N SER A 483 17.44 25.34 -5.41
CA SER A 483 16.76 24.13 -5.92
C SER A 483 16.02 23.35 -4.82
N GLU A 484 16.55 23.33 -3.60
CA GLU A 484 15.90 22.69 -2.46
C GLU A 484 14.66 23.49 -2.05
N GLY A 485 14.76 24.82 -1.98
CA GLY A 485 13.61 25.68 -1.70
C GLY A 485 12.50 25.55 -2.74
N ALA A 486 12.85 25.46 -4.04
CA ALA A 486 11.88 25.17 -5.09
C ALA A 486 11.25 23.77 -4.93
N GLY A 487 12.04 22.77 -4.54
CA GLY A 487 11.57 21.41 -4.23
C GLY A 487 10.64 21.36 -3.03
N TRP A 488 10.93 22.14 -1.98
CA TRP A 488 10.10 22.28 -0.78
C TRP A 488 8.75 22.92 -1.11
N LEU A 489 8.73 23.99 -1.91
CA LEU A 489 7.49 24.60 -2.42
C LEU A 489 6.68 23.62 -3.28
N ALA A 490 7.35 22.82 -4.11
CA ALA A 490 6.68 21.76 -4.88
C ALA A 490 6.09 20.70 -3.95
N GLN A 491 6.79 20.31 -2.89
CA GLN A 491 6.28 19.40 -1.87
C GLN A 491 5.07 19.98 -1.13
N ALA A 492 5.09 21.26 -0.76
CA ALA A 492 3.97 21.95 -0.15
C ALA A 492 2.70 21.83 -1.02
N LYS A 493 2.85 22.07 -2.33
CA LYS A 493 1.76 21.93 -3.31
C LYS A 493 1.22 20.50 -3.39
N VAL A 494 2.11 19.49 -3.34
CA VAL A 494 1.71 18.08 -3.34
C VAL A 494 0.94 17.73 -2.07
N LEU A 495 1.43 18.18 -0.90
CA LEU A 495 0.77 17.96 0.38
C LEU A 495 -0.61 18.63 0.45
N SER A 496 -0.71 19.89 0.01
CA SER A 496 -1.97 20.65 0.03
C SER A 496 -3.04 20.07 -0.89
N SER A 497 -2.64 19.33 -1.92
CA SER A 497 -3.55 18.72 -2.91
C SER A 497 -3.89 17.27 -2.60
N SER A 498 -3.31 16.67 -1.56
CA SER A 498 -3.47 15.26 -1.28
C SER A 498 -4.71 14.96 -0.44
N GLU A 499 -5.69 14.27 -1.04
CA GLU A 499 -6.88 13.79 -0.31
C GLU A 499 -6.54 12.70 0.74
N ALA A 500 -5.39 12.04 0.62
CA ALA A 500 -4.97 10.96 1.53
C ALA A 500 -4.65 11.47 2.94
N LEU A 501 -4.32 12.76 3.07
CA LEU A 501 -4.01 13.43 4.32
C LEU A 501 -5.27 14.11 4.83
N LEU A 502 -6.27 13.29 5.18
CA LEU A 502 -7.60 13.75 5.58
C LEU A 502 -7.51 14.80 6.71
N PHE A 503 -7.99 16.01 6.39
CA PHE A 503 -8.31 17.20 7.20
C PHE A 503 -7.28 17.78 8.19
N GLU A 504 -6.49 16.97 8.90
CA GLU A 504 -5.68 17.47 10.02
C GLU A 504 -4.35 18.08 9.57
N LEU A 505 -3.64 17.48 8.60
CA LEU A 505 -2.33 18.01 8.18
C LEU A 505 -2.43 19.39 7.50
N PRO A 506 -3.35 19.63 6.55
CA PRO A 506 -3.48 20.96 5.95
C PRO A 506 -3.79 22.05 6.99
N ALA A 507 -4.62 21.75 7.99
CA ALA A 507 -4.92 22.68 9.07
C ALA A 507 -3.68 22.93 9.96
N ALA A 508 -2.96 21.87 10.34
CA ALA A 508 -1.74 21.97 11.13
C ALA A 508 -0.63 22.73 10.40
N LEU A 509 -0.53 22.61 9.07
CA LEU A 509 0.42 23.37 8.24
C LEU A 509 0.08 24.86 8.13
N VAL A 510 -1.17 25.26 8.34
CA VAL A 510 -1.57 26.67 8.41
C VAL A 510 -1.31 27.26 9.80
N GLU A 511 -1.36 26.43 10.84
CA GLU A 511 -1.09 26.84 12.23
C GLU A 511 0.40 26.96 12.53
N ALA A 512 1.22 26.04 12.00
CA ALA A 512 2.67 26.04 12.13
C ALA A 512 3.33 27.11 11.25
#